data_AF-A0A1X0QBK3-F1
#
_entry.id   AF-A0A1X0QBK3-F1
#
_cell.length_a   1.000
_cell.length_b   1.000
_cell.length_c   1.000
_cell.angle_alpha   90.00
_cell.angle_beta   90.00
_cell.angle_gamma   90.00
#
_symmetry.space_group_name_H-M   'P 1'
#
loop_
_entity.id
_entity.type
_entity.pdbx_description
1 polymer ?
#
loop_
_entity_poly.entity_id
_entity_poly.type
_entity_poly.pdbx_seq_one_letter_code
_entity_poly.pdbx_strand_id
1 'polypeptide(L)'
;MLTKQAKKDKGGMGLTATLRSCINSKLLTSLAILCFSYNFSSFINQTNAECCYEAYYDFLVMNPSQNVKNVVVEKSLLINSFRSMVSNSISLCVIWIMLSPLFNRMFNKLGVLGFSICQPIFSELAAISMLIWATNNLNQIDDVKPAFNFSLPFSFTSNILMECNFAAFFDAAIKITKFAFYDFYVEYIYASIEVSKRSRYKNIVNSVFGKGGQTLGAVVFLLLEMCGMGSKTRQVLPIVFVMISIISIIAIFCCFYLNKIYKEADKNNKFITDDPFFNKSQ
;
A
#
# COMPACT_ATOMS: atom_id res chain seq x y z
N MET A 1 -22.09 -4.92 -45.56
CA MET A 1 -21.32 -5.93 -44.82
C MET A 1 -21.17 -5.47 -43.38
N LEU A 2 -22.03 -5.95 -42.48
CA LEU A 2 -21.97 -5.62 -41.05
C LEU A 2 -21.02 -6.61 -40.37
N THR A 3 -19.86 -6.13 -39.93
CA THR A 3 -18.90 -6.88 -39.12
C THR A 3 -19.58 -7.34 -37.84
N LYS A 4 -19.68 -8.68 -37.67
CA LYS A 4 -20.06 -9.33 -36.41
C LYS A 4 -19.19 -8.77 -35.29
N GLN A 5 -19.78 -7.95 -34.42
CA GLN A 5 -19.15 -7.55 -33.17
C GLN A 5 -18.86 -8.82 -32.38
N ALA A 6 -17.58 -9.08 -32.10
CA ALA A 6 -17.16 -10.15 -31.22
C ALA A 6 -17.90 -10.00 -29.89
N LYS A 7 -18.71 -10.99 -29.53
CA LYS A 7 -19.34 -11.11 -28.22
C LYS A 7 -18.23 -10.99 -27.17
N LYS A 8 -18.19 -9.86 -26.47
CA LYS A 8 -17.29 -9.63 -25.34
C LYS A 8 -17.68 -10.65 -24.28
N ASP A 9 -16.88 -11.71 -24.13
CA ASP A 9 -17.10 -12.75 -23.14
C ASP A 9 -17.14 -12.09 -21.75
N LYS A 10 -18.35 -11.88 -21.23
CA LYS A 10 -18.61 -11.35 -19.89
C LYS A 10 -18.65 -12.48 -18.85
N GLY A 11 -18.10 -13.65 -19.18
CA GLY A 11 -17.86 -14.72 -18.23
C GLY A 11 -16.73 -14.31 -17.30
N GLY A 12 -17.06 -13.91 -16.06
CA GLY A 12 -16.06 -13.74 -15.02
C GLY A 12 -15.27 -15.05 -14.89
N MET A 13 -13.96 -15.00 -15.15
CA MET A 13 -13.10 -16.16 -14.88
C MET A 13 -13.22 -16.51 -13.41
N GLY A 14 -13.50 -17.79 -13.11
CA GLY A 14 -13.47 -18.28 -11.73
C GLY A 14 -12.10 -18.01 -11.07
N LEU A 15 -12.09 -17.93 -9.74
CA LEU A 15 -10.89 -17.64 -8.95
C LEU A 15 -9.73 -18.59 -9.30
N THR A 16 -10.02 -19.88 -9.44
CA THR A 16 -9.05 -20.92 -9.82
C THR A 16 -8.44 -20.69 -11.20
N ALA A 17 -9.25 -20.32 -12.19
CA ALA A 17 -8.77 -19.99 -13.54
C ALA A 17 -7.90 -18.72 -13.53
N THR A 18 -8.25 -17.74 -12.69
CA THR A 18 -7.48 -16.51 -12.51
C THR A 18 -6.12 -16.79 -11.87
N LEU A 19 -6.07 -17.57 -10.79
CA LEU A 19 -4.83 -17.97 -10.14
C LEU A 19 -3.94 -18.79 -11.08
N ARG A 20 -4.53 -19.74 -11.82
CA ARG A 20 -3.81 -20.51 -12.85
C ARG A 20 -3.24 -19.61 -13.93
N SER A 21 -3.95 -18.57 -14.34
CA SER A 21 -3.46 -17.59 -15.32
C SER A 21 -2.26 -16.81 -14.79
N CYS A 22 -2.27 -16.43 -13.51
CA CYS A 22 -1.14 -15.74 -12.87
C CYS A 22 0.08 -16.65 -12.81
N ILE A 23 -0.06 -17.89 -12.31
CA ILE A 23 1.04 -18.86 -12.20
C ILE A 23 1.70 -19.17 -13.56
N ASN A 24 0.97 -19.01 -14.66
CA ASN A 24 1.51 -19.23 -16.00
C ASN A 24 2.18 -17.99 -16.62
N SER A 25 2.13 -16.83 -15.97
CA SER A 25 2.61 -15.55 -16.50
C SER A 25 3.39 -14.77 -15.44
N LYS A 26 4.70 -14.61 -15.65
CA LYS A 26 5.55 -13.80 -14.78
C LYS A 26 5.13 -12.33 -14.79
N LEU A 27 4.72 -11.82 -15.96
CA LEU A 27 4.23 -10.45 -16.11
C LEU A 27 2.96 -10.21 -15.31
N LEU A 28 1.95 -11.07 -15.49
CA LEU A 28 0.68 -10.94 -14.77
C LEU A 28 0.86 -11.11 -13.27
N THR A 29 1.69 -12.06 -12.84
CA THR A 29 2.01 -12.25 -11.42
C THR A 29 2.70 -11.03 -10.83
N SER A 30 3.65 -10.43 -11.54
CA SER A 30 4.35 -9.24 -11.04
C SER A 30 3.40 -8.05 -10.90
N LEU A 31 2.52 -7.82 -11.87
CA LEU A 31 1.47 -6.79 -11.78
C LEU A 31 0.48 -7.07 -10.65
N ALA A 32 0.09 -8.33 -10.48
CA ALA A 32 -0.81 -8.77 -9.43
C ALA A 32 -0.21 -8.57 -8.03
N ILE A 33 1.06 -8.93 -7.84
CA ILE A 33 1.79 -8.74 -6.57
C ILE A 33 1.92 -7.26 -6.24
N LEU A 34 2.24 -6.39 -7.22
CA LEU A 34 2.32 -4.95 -6.96
C LEU A 34 0.97 -4.36 -6.58
N CYS A 35 -0.10 -4.72 -7.29
CA CYS A 35 -1.45 -4.29 -6.95
C CYS A 35 -1.86 -4.77 -5.55
N PHE A 36 -1.59 -6.05 -5.25
CA PHE A 36 -1.87 -6.65 -3.96
C PHE A 36 -1.08 -5.97 -2.84
N SER A 37 0.23 -5.82 -3.01
CA SER A 37 1.16 -5.21 -2.06
C SER A 37 0.72 -3.80 -1.67
N TYR A 38 0.39 -2.98 -2.68
CA TYR A 38 -0.12 -1.64 -2.44
C TYR A 38 -1.43 -1.67 -1.64
N ASN A 39 -2.42 -2.46 -2.06
CA ASN A 39 -3.74 -2.45 -1.42
C ASN A 39 -3.67 -3.02 0.01
N PHE A 40 -2.85 -4.04 0.22
CA PHE A 40 -2.57 -4.59 1.54
C PHE A 40 -1.88 -3.55 2.44
N SER A 41 -0.75 -2.99 2.00
CA SER A 41 0.04 -2.04 2.81
C SER A 41 -0.74 -0.76 3.10
N SER A 42 -1.52 -0.25 2.13
CA SER A 42 -2.38 0.92 2.32
C SER A 42 -3.50 0.64 3.33
N PHE A 43 -4.09 -0.55 3.33
CA PHE A 43 -5.12 -0.92 4.30
C PHE A 43 -4.51 -1.00 5.70
N ILE A 44 -3.43 -1.76 5.85
CA ILE A 44 -2.75 -1.95 7.14
C ILE A 44 -2.32 -0.61 7.74
N ASN A 45 -1.69 0.26 6.93
CA ASN A 45 -1.23 1.56 7.40
C ASN A 45 -2.40 2.48 7.79
N GLN A 46 -3.51 2.46 7.04
CA GLN A 46 -4.71 3.20 7.42
C GLN A 46 -5.28 2.72 8.75
N THR A 47 -5.40 1.40 8.95
CA THR A 47 -5.90 0.84 10.22
C THR A 47 -5.00 1.24 11.39
N ASN A 48 -3.68 1.12 11.22
CA ASN A 48 -2.74 1.56 12.26
C ASN A 48 -2.83 3.05 12.56
N ALA A 49 -2.99 3.90 11.54
CA ALA A 49 -3.15 5.33 11.72
C ALA A 49 -4.42 5.64 12.52
N GLU A 50 -5.53 4.96 12.22
CA GLU A 50 -6.77 5.08 12.98
C GLU A 50 -6.57 4.69 14.45
N CYS A 51 -5.86 3.60 14.72
CA CYS A 51 -5.52 3.21 16.08
C CYS A 51 -4.64 4.23 16.81
N CYS A 52 -3.70 4.89 16.11
CA CYS A 52 -2.92 5.98 16.70
C CYS A 52 -3.82 7.15 17.10
N TYR A 53 -4.80 7.50 16.26
CA TYR A 53 -5.75 8.57 16.55
C TYR A 53 -6.65 8.24 17.74
N GLU A 54 -7.09 6.99 17.87
CA GLU A 54 -7.82 6.50 19.04
C GLU A 54 -6.96 6.56 20.30
N ALA A 55 -5.70 6.14 20.23
CA ALA A 55 -4.78 6.20 21.35
C ALA A 55 -4.49 7.65 21.80
N TYR A 56 -4.44 8.59 20.85
CA TYR A 56 -4.31 10.02 21.16
C TYR A 56 -5.57 10.59 21.81
N TYR A 57 -6.76 10.15 21.37
CA TYR A 57 -8.01 10.48 22.04
C TYR A 57 -7.98 10.05 23.52
N ASP A 58 -7.65 8.78 23.78
CA ASP A 58 -7.61 8.24 25.14
C ASP A 58 -6.59 8.98 26.02
N PHE A 59 -5.43 9.32 25.44
CA PHE A 59 -4.42 10.14 26.11
C PHE A 59 -4.93 11.52 26.53
N LEU A 60 -5.67 12.22 25.67
CA LEU A 60 -6.24 13.54 25.98
C LEU A 60 -7.33 13.48 27.04
N VAL A 61 -8.12 12.38 27.05
CA VAL A 61 -9.13 12.14 28.10
C VAL A 61 -8.45 11.91 29.45
N MET A 62 -7.35 11.14 29.49
CA MET A 62 -6.57 10.91 30.71
C MET A 62 -5.77 12.14 31.15
N ASN A 63 -5.38 13.01 30.22
CA ASN A 63 -4.56 14.20 30.47
C ASN A 63 -5.20 15.49 29.93
N PRO A 64 -6.32 15.98 30.51
CA PRO A 64 -7.05 17.14 29.98
C PRO A 64 -6.21 18.41 29.88
N SER A 65 -5.22 18.60 30.75
CA SER A 65 -4.30 19.74 30.74
C SER A 65 -3.41 19.81 29.48
N GLN A 66 -3.26 18.70 28.76
CA GLN A 66 -2.51 18.64 27.50
C GLN A 66 -3.39 18.86 26.27
N ASN A 67 -4.70 19.08 26.44
CA ASN A 67 -5.59 19.47 25.35
C ASN A 67 -5.40 20.96 25.01
N VAL A 68 -4.31 21.28 24.29
CA VAL A 68 -3.91 22.66 23.92
C VAL A 68 -5.03 23.43 23.20
N LYS A 69 -5.99 22.74 22.56
CA LYS A 69 -7.06 23.38 21.79
C LYS A 69 -8.37 23.58 22.56
N ASN A 70 -8.48 23.12 23.81
CA ASN A 70 -9.73 23.17 24.60
C ASN A 70 -10.98 22.68 23.85
N VAL A 71 -10.80 21.79 22.87
CA VAL A 71 -11.91 21.25 22.08
C VAL A 71 -12.55 20.15 22.92
N VAL A 72 -13.88 20.17 23.04
CA VAL A 72 -14.66 19.06 23.60
C VAL A 72 -14.23 17.81 22.84
N VAL A 73 -13.58 16.88 23.54
CA VAL A 73 -12.95 15.72 22.92
C VAL A 73 -14.06 14.74 22.55
N GLU A 74 -14.70 14.95 21.41
CA GLU A 74 -15.51 13.91 20.79
C GLU A 74 -14.57 13.05 19.94
N LYS A 75 -14.53 11.74 20.23
CA LYS A 75 -13.67 10.77 19.53
C LYS A 75 -13.83 10.86 18.00
N SER A 76 -15.08 10.97 17.55
CA SER A 76 -15.45 11.07 16.14
C SER A 76 -14.82 12.31 15.47
N LEU A 77 -14.91 13.48 16.11
CA LEU A 77 -14.39 14.75 15.60
C LEU A 77 -12.87 14.73 15.49
N LEU A 78 -12.19 14.19 16.50
CA LEU A 78 -10.72 14.09 16.49
C LEU A 78 -10.24 13.20 15.34
N ILE A 79 -10.77 11.98 15.23
CA ILE A 79 -10.40 11.03 14.17
C ILE A 79 -10.71 11.61 12.79
N ASN A 80 -11.88 12.24 12.63
CA ASN A 80 -12.27 12.87 11.37
C ASN A 80 -11.37 14.05 11.00
N SER A 81 -10.81 14.79 11.97
CA SER A 81 -9.87 15.87 11.68
C SER A 81 -8.59 15.35 11.02
N PHE A 82 -8.02 14.24 11.51
CA PHE A 82 -6.85 13.61 10.89
C PHE A 82 -7.21 13.01 9.52
N ARG A 83 -8.35 12.32 9.39
CA ARG A 83 -8.82 11.79 8.09
C ARG A 83 -9.01 12.90 7.05
N SER A 84 -9.56 14.05 7.46
CA SER A 84 -9.74 15.22 6.60
C SER A 84 -8.38 15.78 6.17
N MET A 85 -7.43 15.92 7.11
CA MET A 85 -6.06 16.37 6.82
C MET A 85 -5.37 15.47 5.79
N VAL A 86 -5.46 14.14 5.98
CA VAL A 86 -4.91 13.15 5.04
C VAL A 86 -5.57 13.27 3.67
N SER A 87 -6.91 13.30 3.62
CA SER A 87 -7.65 13.37 2.35
C SER A 87 -7.34 14.65 1.58
N ASN A 88 -7.32 15.80 2.27
CA ASN A 88 -6.96 17.09 1.67
C ASN A 88 -5.52 17.06 1.13
N SER A 89 -4.58 16.50 1.89
CA SER A 89 -3.18 16.38 1.47
C SER A 89 -3.05 15.52 0.22
N ILE A 90 -3.72 14.37 0.17
CA ILE A 90 -3.74 13.50 -1.02
C ILE A 90 -4.31 14.25 -2.22
N SER A 91 -5.48 14.87 -2.08
CA SER A 91 -6.13 15.60 -3.18
C SER A 91 -5.24 16.71 -3.73
N LEU A 92 -4.69 17.57 -2.86
CA LEU A 92 -3.84 18.68 -3.27
C LEU A 92 -2.55 18.19 -3.93
N CYS A 93 -1.87 17.21 -3.33
CA CYS A 93 -0.63 16.67 -3.88
C CYS A 93 -0.86 15.95 -5.21
N VAL A 94 -1.89 15.11 -5.33
CA VAL A 94 -2.17 14.38 -6.57
C VAL A 94 -2.55 15.34 -7.69
N ILE A 95 -3.39 16.34 -7.43
CA ILE A 95 -3.73 17.39 -8.42
C ILE A 95 -2.47 18.13 -8.87
N TRP A 96 -1.64 18.57 -7.92
CA TRP A 96 -0.43 19.30 -8.24
C TRP A 96 0.57 18.46 -9.04
N ILE A 97 0.77 17.20 -8.65
CA ILE A 97 1.68 16.28 -9.35
C ILE A 97 1.16 16.01 -10.78
N MET A 98 -0.11 15.66 -10.93
CA MET A 98 -0.69 15.24 -12.22
C MET A 98 -0.83 16.39 -13.22
N LEU A 99 -1.09 17.61 -12.77
CA LEU A 99 -1.14 18.80 -13.64
C LEU A 99 0.26 19.35 -13.94
N SER A 100 1.28 18.94 -13.20
CA SER A 100 2.63 19.46 -13.36
C SER A 100 3.35 18.82 -14.55
N PRO A 101 3.88 19.62 -15.50
CA PRO A 101 4.71 19.09 -16.59
C PRO A 101 6.03 18.49 -16.07
N LEU A 102 6.41 18.77 -14.81
CA LEU A 102 7.56 18.16 -14.15
C LEU A 102 7.38 16.67 -13.95
N PHE A 103 6.14 16.18 -13.80
CA PHE A 103 5.88 14.76 -13.56
C PHE A 103 6.27 13.90 -14.76
N ASN A 104 5.92 14.33 -15.97
CA ASN A 104 6.35 13.67 -17.21
C ASN A 104 7.88 13.71 -17.37
N ARG A 105 8.52 14.84 -17.06
CA ARG A 105 9.99 14.94 -17.09
C ARG A 105 10.65 13.99 -16.09
N MET A 106 10.06 13.86 -14.90
CA MET A 106 10.52 12.93 -13.87
C MET A 106 10.36 11.48 -14.33
N PHE A 107 9.24 11.12 -14.97
CA PHE A 107 9.05 9.79 -15.53
C PHE A 107 10.07 9.47 -16.62
N ASN A 108 10.33 10.41 -17.53
CA ASN A 108 11.34 10.21 -18.58
C ASN A 108 12.75 9.99 -18.02
N LYS A 109 13.06 10.57 -16.85
CA LYS A 109 14.37 10.43 -16.20
C LYS A 109 14.48 9.16 -15.35
N LEU A 110 13.45 8.86 -14.55
CA LEU A 110 13.46 7.75 -13.59
C LEU A 110 12.95 6.43 -14.18
N GLY A 111 12.13 6.51 -15.22
CA GLY A 111 11.48 5.39 -15.87
C GLY A 111 10.50 4.63 -14.97
N VAL A 112 10.11 3.46 -15.46
CA VAL A 112 9.22 2.53 -14.75
C VAL A 112 9.76 2.14 -13.38
N LEU A 113 11.06 1.87 -13.26
CA LEU A 113 11.66 1.45 -11.98
C LEU A 113 11.46 2.50 -10.89
N GLY A 114 11.81 3.76 -11.17
CA GLY A 114 11.72 4.80 -10.15
C GLY A 114 10.29 5.04 -9.68
N PHE A 115 9.29 4.93 -10.56
CA PHE A 115 7.89 5.11 -10.17
C PHE A 115 7.32 3.90 -9.44
N SER A 116 7.67 2.69 -9.89
CA SER A 116 7.19 1.45 -9.29
C SER A 116 7.78 1.18 -7.92
N ILE A 117 9.02 1.59 -7.65
CA ILE A 117 9.68 1.35 -6.36
C ILE A 117 9.23 2.32 -5.25
N CYS A 118 8.63 3.45 -5.59
CA CYS A 118 8.16 4.43 -4.60
C CYS A 118 7.21 3.79 -3.58
N GLN A 119 6.18 3.08 -4.04
CA GLN A 119 5.19 2.49 -3.15
C GLN A 119 5.79 1.54 -2.10
N PRO A 120 6.55 0.49 -2.46
CA PRO A 120 7.12 -0.41 -1.45
C PRO A 120 8.10 0.30 -0.51
N ILE A 121 8.87 1.29 -0.99
CA ILE A 121 9.74 2.09 -0.12
C ILE A 121 8.93 2.88 0.91
N PHE A 122 7.88 3.59 0.50
CA PHE A 122 7.05 4.35 1.42
C PHE A 122 6.28 3.45 2.39
N SER A 123 5.87 2.26 1.95
CA SER A 123 5.27 1.26 2.84
C SER A 123 6.25 0.74 3.89
N GLU A 124 7.50 0.50 3.51
CA GLU A 124 8.55 0.10 4.46
C GLU A 124 8.88 1.21 5.46
N LEU A 125 9.06 2.44 4.98
CA LEU A 125 9.31 3.61 5.85
C LEU A 125 8.17 3.84 6.83
N ALA A 126 6.92 3.64 6.39
CA ALA A 126 5.76 3.70 7.26
C ALA A 126 5.82 2.63 8.35
N ALA A 127 6.14 1.37 7.98
CA ALA A 127 6.26 0.27 8.93
C ALA A 127 7.37 0.50 9.96
N ILE A 128 8.54 0.99 9.53
CA ILE A 128 9.65 1.36 10.42
C ILE A 128 9.21 2.49 11.38
N SER A 129 8.59 3.54 10.84
CA SER A 129 8.12 4.66 11.65
C SER A 129 7.11 4.22 12.71
N MET A 130 6.13 3.39 12.32
CA MET A 130 5.13 2.86 13.24
C MET A 130 5.76 2.03 14.36
N LEU A 131 6.74 1.18 14.03
CA LEU A 131 7.46 0.40 15.03
C LEU A 131 8.21 1.31 16.02
N ILE A 132 8.94 2.32 15.53
CA ILE A 132 9.69 3.26 16.38
C ILE A 132 8.75 4.01 17.33
N TRP A 133 7.66 4.57 16.82
CA TRP A 133 6.72 5.34 17.64
C TRP A 133 6.00 4.47 18.66
N ALA A 134 5.60 3.26 18.27
CA ALA A 134 4.92 2.36 19.19
C ALA A 134 5.82 1.88 20.31
N THR A 135 7.09 1.55 20.03
CA THR A 135 8.05 1.19 21.07
C THR A 135 8.30 2.36 22.03
N ASN A 136 8.34 3.59 21.53
CA ASN A 136 8.58 4.78 22.36
C ASN A 136 7.36 5.23 23.18
N ASN A 137 6.14 5.08 22.64
CA ASN A 137 4.91 5.59 23.26
C ASN A 137 4.12 4.53 24.04
N LEU A 138 4.56 3.26 24.04
CA LEU A 138 3.81 2.15 24.66
C LEU A 138 3.43 2.43 26.12
N ASN A 139 4.37 2.92 26.91
CA ASN A 139 4.22 3.09 28.36
C ASN A 139 3.39 4.33 28.76
N GLN A 140 2.97 5.20 27.83
CA GLN A 140 2.24 6.42 28.15
C GLN A 140 0.72 6.24 28.22
N ILE A 141 0.20 5.19 27.60
CA ILE A 141 -1.25 4.94 27.50
C ILE A 141 -1.58 3.54 28.03
N ASP A 142 -0.69 2.59 27.77
CA ASP A 142 -0.86 1.20 28.15
C ASP A 142 0.15 0.87 29.26
N ASP A 143 -0.35 0.52 30.46
CA ASP A 143 0.42 -0.04 31.59
C ASP A 143 0.93 -1.47 31.28
N VAL A 144 1.47 -1.68 30.08
CA VAL A 144 1.55 -2.98 29.44
C VAL A 144 2.93 -3.19 28.86
N LYS A 145 3.56 -4.27 29.28
CA LYS A 145 4.83 -4.71 28.74
C LYS A 145 4.67 -5.04 27.25
N PRO A 146 5.64 -4.66 26.40
CA PRO A 146 5.60 -5.05 25.00
C PRO A 146 5.60 -6.58 24.86
N ALA A 147 4.85 -7.11 23.89
CA ALA A 147 4.87 -8.54 23.58
C ALA A 147 6.28 -9.03 23.18
N PHE A 148 7.09 -8.13 22.62
CA PHE A 148 8.50 -8.35 22.29
C PHE A 148 9.34 -7.18 22.80
N ASN A 149 10.34 -7.47 23.63
CA ASN A 149 11.20 -6.45 24.22
C ASN A 149 12.27 -5.99 23.20
N PHE A 150 11.85 -5.22 22.19
CA PHE A 150 12.77 -4.56 21.26
C PHE A 150 13.27 -3.27 21.89
N SER A 151 14.47 -3.29 22.48
CA SER A 151 15.15 -2.06 22.88
C SER A 151 15.75 -1.39 21.64
N LEU A 152 15.05 -0.39 21.10
CA LEU A 152 15.66 0.48 20.10
C LEU A 152 16.73 1.35 20.77
N PRO A 153 17.90 1.56 20.13
CA PRO A 153 18.99 2.35 20.71
C PRO A 153 18.69 3.86 20.79
N PHE A 154 17.52 4.28 20.33
CA PHE A 154 17.09 5.68 20.33
C PHE A 154 15.85 5.84 21.21
N SER A 155 16.02 6.50 22.36
CA SER A 155 14.91 6.96 23.18
C SER A 155 14.72 8.46 22.92
N PHE A 156 13.55 8.82 22.40
CA PHE A 156 13.14 10.22 22.28
C PHE A 156 11.96 10.49 23.21
N THR A 157 11.72 11.75 23.51
CA THR A 157 10.60 12.18 24.36
C THR A 157 9.29 11.70 23.74
N SER A 158 8.55 10.90 24.49
CA SER A 158 7.30 10.32 24.02
C SER A 158 6.27 11.44 23.71
N ASN A 159 5.68 11.35 22.52
CA ASN A 159 4.78 12.37 21.98
C ASN A 159 3.77 11.70 21.04
N ILE A 160 2.56 11.45 21.55
CA ILE A 160 1.50 10.73 20.85
C ILE A 160 0.90 11.56 19.71
N LEU A 161 0.88 12.90 19.83
CA LEU A 161 0.46 13.78 18.73
C LEU A 161 1.44 13.67 17.56
N MET A 162 2.73 13.58 17.83
CA MET A 162 3.75 13.41 16.78
C MET A 162 3.62 12.04 16.10
N GLU A 163 3.39 10.97 16.85
CA GLU A 163 3.04 9.64 16.31
C GLU A 163 1.84 9.73 15.33
N CYS A 164 0.75 10.41 15.73
CA CYS A 164 -0.41 10.62 14.85
C CYS A 164 -0.07 11.39 13.57
N ASN A 165 0.75 12.44 13.67
CA ASN A 165 1.17 13.21 12.50
C ASN A 165 2.02 12.38 11.54
N PHE A 166 2.92 11.55 12.06
CA PHE A 166 3.72 10.62 11.24
C PHE A 166 2.84 9.55 10.59
N ALA A 167 1.89 8.97 11.33
CA ALA A 167 0.94 8.00 10.79
C ALA A 167 0.09 8.61 9.65
N ALA A 168 -0.42 9.83 9.85
CA ALA A 168 -1.14 10.59 8.84
C ALA A 168 -0.28 10.91 7.61
N PHE A 169 0.97 11.34 7.82
CA PHE A 169 1.90 11.64 6.74
C PHE A 169 2.18 10.40 5.88
N PHE A 170 2.47 9.26 6.49
CA PHE A 170 2.75 8.03 5.75
C PHE A 170 1.50 7.46 5.06
N ASP A 171 0.31 7.59 5.66
CA ASP A 171 -0.95 7.22 4.99
C ASP A 171 -1.20 8.05 3.74
N ALA A 172 -0.98 9.37 3.84
CA ALA A 172 -1.04 10.27 2.71
C ALA A 172 0.02 9.90 1.65
N ALA A 173 1.28 9.69 2.04
CA ALA A 173 2.37 9.37 1.14
C ALA A 173 2.11 8.07 0.36
N ILE A 174 1.70 6.99 1.03
CA ILE A 174 1.37 5.72 0.37
C ILE A 174 0.22 5.92 -0.64
N LYS A 175 -0.84 6.62 -0.25
CA LYS A 175 -1.99 6.89 -1.15
C LYS A 175 -1.59 7.78 -2.34
N ILE A 176 -0.74 8.79 -2.14
CA ILE A 176 -0.18 9.61 -3.21
C ILE A 176 0.65 8.75 -4.17
N THR A 177 1.52 7.86 -3.66
CA THR A 177 2.30 6.97 -4.54
C THR A 177 1.39 6.10 -5.41
N LYS A 178 0.23 5.69 -4.90
CA LYS A 178 -0.75 4.95 -5.72
C LYS A 178 -1.38 5.81 -6.81
N PHE A 179 -2.09 6.85 -6.39
CA PHE A 179 -2.90 7.66 -7.29
C PHE A 179 -2.06 8.45 -8.29
N ALA A 180 -0.82 8.79 -7.94
CA ALA A 180 0.08 9.49 -8.83
C ALA A 180 1.02 8.53 -9.59
N PHE A 181 1.81 7.72 -8.89
CA PHE A 181 2.91 6.98 -9.51
C PHE A 181 2.47 5.62 -10.03
N TYR A 182 1.76 4.84 -9.22
CA TYR A 182 1.30 3.49 -9.58
C TYR A 182 0.38 3.51 -10.78
N ASP A 183 -0.70 4.30 -10.71
CA ASP A 183 -1.68 4.38 -11.79
C ASP A 183 -1.00 4.82 -13.10
N PHE A 184 -0.03 5.73 -13.02
CA PHE A 184 0.73 6.18 -14.18
C PHE A 184 1.62 5.08 -14.77
N TYR A 185 2.54 4.48 -14.00
CA TYR A 185 3.48 3.50 -14.56
C TYR A 185 2.77 2.23 -15.04
N VAL A 186 1.71 1.81 -14.33
CA VAL A 186 0.95 0.61 -14.68
C VAL A 186 0.21 0.80 -15.99
N GLU A 187 -0.35 1.99 -16.26
CA GLU A 187 -0.92 2.29 -17.57
C GLU A 187 0.12 2.26 -18.69
N TYR A 188 1.35 2.75 -18.45
CA TYR A 188 2.47 2.62 -19.40
C TYR A 188 2.85 1.16 -19.68
N ILE A 189 2.89 0.32 -18.64
CA ILE A 189 3.12 -1.11 -18.80
C ILE A 189 1.97 -1.74 -19.60
N TYR A 190 0.72 -1.47 -19.25
CA TYR A 190 -0.43 -2.00 -19.99
C TYR A 190 -0.45 -1.55 -21.45
N ALA A 191 -0.07 -0.30 -21.74
CA ALA A 191 0.06 0.22 -23.10
C ALA A 191 1.10 -0.56 -23.93
N SER A 192 2.11 -1.14 -23.27
CA SER A 192 3.18 -1.94 -23.87
C SER A 192 2.84 -3.42 -23.97
N ILE A 193 1.69 -3.86 -23.44
CA ILE A 193 1.17 -5.23 -23.59
C ILE A 193 0.30 -5.30 -24.84
N GLU A 194 0.35 -6.46 -25.49
CA GLU A 194 -0.50 -6.82 -26.63
C GLU A 194 -1.99 -6.57 -26.33
N VAL A 195 -2.68 -5.93 -27.28
CA VAL A 195 -4.08 -5.47 -27.12
C VAL A 195 -5.03 -6.62 -26.76
N SER A 196 -4.79 -7.82 -27.29
CA SER A 196 -5.58 -9.04 -27.05
C SER A 196 -5.58 -9.47 -25.56
N LYS A 197 -4.48 -9.22 -24.83
CA LYS A 197 -4.30 -9.64 -23.43
C LYS A 197 -4.56 -8.51 -22.43
N ARG A 198 -4.39 -7.26 -22.83
CA ARG A 198 -4.46 -6.07 -21.95
C ARG A 198 -5.71 -6.02 -21.08
N SER A 199 -6.89 -6.16 -21.68
CA SER A 199 -8.17 -6.11 -20.96
C SER A 199 -8.28 -7.20 -19.90
N ARG A 200 -7.84 -8.43 -20.23
CA ARG A 200 -7.83 -9.56 -19.29
C ARG A 200 -6.91 -9.28 -18.11
N TYR A 201 -5.71 -8.74 -18.36
CA TYR A 201 -4.72 -8.51 -17.30
C TYR A 201 -5.21 -7.40 -16.36
N LYS A 202 -5.70 -6.28 -16.91
CA LYS A 202 -6.34 -5.21 -16.12
C LYS A 202 -7.46 -5.74 -15.22
N ASN A 203 -8.35 -6.55 -15.78
CA ASN A 203 -9.48 -7.11 -15.03
C ASN A 203 -9.03 -8.02 -13.90
N ILE A 204 -8.08 -8.93 -14.14
CA ILE A 204 -7.54 -9.84 -13.12
C ILE A 204 -6.89 -9.03 -11.99
N VAL A 205 -5.97 -8.13 -12.34
CA VAL A 205 -5.17 -7.36 -11.38
C VAL A 205 -6.08 -6.47 -10.52
N ASN A 206 -6.91 -5.64 -11.15
CA ASN A 206 -7.73 -4.68 -10.41
C ASN A 206 -8.88 -5.32 -9.63
N SER A 207 -9.49 -6.40 -10.15
CA SER A 207 -10.67 -7.00 -9.50
C SER A 207 -10.27 -7.95 -8.37
N VAL A 208 -9.35 -8.88 -8.65
CA VAL A 208 -9.02 -9.96 -7.71
C VAL A 208 -7.95 -9.52 -6.73
N PHE A 209 -6.82 -9.02 -7.23
CA PHE A 209 -5.69 -8.66 -6.36
C PHE A 209 -5.89 -7.32 -5.67
N GLY A 210 -6.57 -6.37 -6.34
CA GLY A 210 -6.95 -5.10 -5.72
C GLY A 210 -7.80 -5.28 -4.46
N LYS A 211 -8.88 -6.05 -4.57
CA LYS A 211 -9.74 -6.38 -3.41
C LYS A 211 -9.07 -7.35 -2.44
N GLY A 212 -8.35 -8.35 -2.98
CA GLY A 212 -7.68 -9.37 -2.18
C GLY A 212 -6.67 -8.80 -1.18
N GLY A 213 -5.92 -7.76 -1.57
CA GLY A 213 -5.00 -7.07 -0.65
C GLY A 213 -5.71 -6.46 0.55
N GLN A 214 -6.81 -5.74 0.33
CA GLN A 214 -7.60 -5.13 1.41
C GLN A 214 -8.27 -6.20 2.28
N THR A 215 -8.89 -7.21 1.66
CA THR A 215 -9.54 -8.31 2.40
C THR A 215 -8.54 -9.06 3.26
N LEU A 216 -7.34 -9.38 2.76
CA LEU A 216 -6.34 -10.08 3.57
C LEU A 216 -5.85 -9.19 4.71
N GLY A 217 -5.66 -7.88 4.48
CA GLY A 217 -5.33 -6.95 5.55
C GLY A 217 -6.38 -6.95 6.67
N ALA A 218 -7.67 -6.92 6.31
CA ALA A 218 -8.76 -6.99 7.29
C ALA A 218 -8.79 -8.32 8.06
N VAL A 219 -8.56 -9.44 7.37
CA VAL A 219 -8.49 -10.77 8.00
C VAL A 219 -7.33 -10.84 8.99
N VAL A 220 -6.18 -10.26 8.67
CA VAL A 220 -5.02 -10.22 9.58
C VAL A 220 -5.38 -9.50 10.87
N PHE A 221 -6.01 -8.32 10.79
CA PHE A 221 -6.46 -7.59 11.99
C PHE A 221 -7.50 -8.36 12.79
N LEU A 222 -8.47 -9.00 12.12
CA LEU A 222 -9.47 -9.84 12.78
C LEU A 222 -8.82 -11.01 13.53
N LEU A 223 -7.82 -11.68 12.94
CA LEU A 223 -7.10 -12.76 13.60
C LEU A 223 -6.31 -12.25 14.81
N LEU A 224 -5.66 -11.09 14.70
CA LEU A 224 -4.95 -10.46 15.81
C LEU A 224 -5.92 -10.08 16.95
N GLU A 225 -7.11 -9.60 16.61
CA GLU A 225 -8.18 -9.33 17.57
C GLU A 225 -8.64 -10.60 18.29
N MET A 226 -8.89 -11.68 17.54
CA MET A 226 -9.27 -12.99 18.10
C MET A 226 -8.19 -13.60 19.00
N CYS A 227 -6.91 -13.28 18.76
CA CYS A 227 -5.80 -13.69 19.62
C CYS A 227 -5.68 -12.86 20.91
N GLY A 228 -6.65 -11.99 21.21
CA GLY A 228 -6.65 -11.15 22.41
C GLY A 228 -5.70 -9.94 22.32
N MET A 229 -5.17 -9.65 21.13
CA MET A 229 -4.29 -8.51 20.88
C MET A 229 -5.06 -7.27 20.35
N GLY A 230 -6.38 -7.38 20.20
CA GLY A 230 -7.23 -6.40 19.51
C GLY A 230 -7.37 -5.03 20.20
N SER A 231 -7.25 -4.96 21.53
CA SER A 231 -7.33 -3.69 22.25
C SER A 231 -6.00 -2.93 22.29
N LYS A 232 -4.89 -3.57 21.90
CA LYS A 232 -3.53 -3.01 21.99
C LYS A 232 -2.79 -3.22 20.68
N THR A 233 -3.25 -2.49 19.66
CA THR A 233 -2.67 -2.49 18.31
C THR A 233 -1.17 -2.25 18.30
N ARG A 234 -0.62 -1.53 19.30
CA ARG A 234 0.82 -1.35 19.45
C ARG A 234 1.61 -2.63 19.70
N GLN A 235 1.01 -3.66 20.29
CA GLN A 235 1.69 -4.94 20.57
C GLN A 235 1.89 -5.80 19.32
N VAL A 236 1.05 -5.61 18.30
CA VAL A 236 1.09 -6.39 17.06
C VAL A 236 1.94 -5.74 15.98
N LEU A 237 2.41 -4.51 16.20
CA LEU A 237 3.21 -3.78 15.22
C LEU A 237 4.51 -4.48 14.80
N PRO A 238 5.24 -5.24 15.65
CA PRO A 238 6.35 -6.06 15.18
C PRO A 238 5.94 -7.10 14.14
N ILE A 239 4.77 -7.74 14.33
CA ILE A 239 4.24 -8.72 13.38
C ILE A 239 3.86 -8.02 12.06
N VAL A 240 3.15 -6.89 12.17
CA VAL A 240 2.77 -6.07 11.02
C VAL A 240 4.00 -5.58 10.24
N PHE A 241 5.04 -5.15 10.94
CA PHE A 241 6.32 -4.75 10.36
C PHE A 241 6.91 -5.89 9.53
N VAL A 242 7.08 -7.08 10.11
CA VAL A 242 7.63 -8.25 9.39
C VAL A 242 6.80 -8.59 8.13
N MET A 243 5.47 -8.52 8.23
CA MET A 243 4.59 -8.77 7.08
C MET A 243 4.77 -7.74 5.96
N ILE A 244 4.83 -6.44 6.31
CA ILE A 244 5.07 -5.37 5.33
C ILE A 244 6.46 -5.52 4.72
N SER A 245 7.49 -5.84 5.50
CA SER A 245 8.85 -6.03 4.97
C SER A 245 8.94 -7.18 3.98
N ILE A 246 8.32 -8.33 4.27
CA ILE A 246 8.26 -9.46 3.33
C ILE A 246 7.58 -9.04 2.02
N ILE A 247 6.40 -8.40 2.12
CA ILE A 247 5.62 -7.99 0.94
C ILE A 247 6.36 -6.91 0.14
N SER A 248 7.02 -5.95 0.81
CA SER A 248 7.79 -4.87 0.18
C SER A 248 9.00 -5.41 -0.56
N ILE A 249 9.73 -6.38 0.02
CA ILE A 249 10.86 -7.05 -0.64
C ILE A 249 10.38 -7.76 -1.92
N ILE A 250 9.31 -8.55 -1.84
CA ILE A 250 8.76 -9.25 -3.01
C ILE A 250 8.29 -8.25 -4.08
N ALA A 251 7.63 -7.16 -3.66
CA ALA A 251 7.22 -6.08 -4.56
C ALA A 251 8.41 -5.42 -5.26
N ILE A 252 9.50 -5.14 -4.55
CA ILE A 252 10.72 -4.57 -5.14
C ILE A 252 11.29 -5.49 -6.22
N PHE A 253 11.35 -6.81 -5.99
CA PHE A 253 11.75 -7.77 -7.02
C PHE A 253 10.84 -7.72 -8.26
N CYS A 254 9.53 -7.58 -8.06
CA CYS A 254 8.58 -7.40 -9.16
C CYS A 254 8.83 -6.09 -9.93
N CYS A 255 9.16 -4.99 -9.25
CA CYS A 255 9.51 -3.72 -9.88
C CYS A 255 10.74 -3.85 -10.79
N PHE A 256 11.80 -4.51 -10.32
CA PHE A 256 13.00 -4.77 -11.13
C PHE A 256 12.68 -5.63 -12.37
N TYR A 257 11.89 -6.69 -12.19
CA TYR A 257 11.45 -7.54 -13.30
C TYR A 257 10.64 -6.75 -14.34
N LEU A 258 9.63 -5.99 -13.92
CA LEU A 258 8.80 -5.19 -14.84
C LEU A 258 9.62 -4.14 -15.58
N ASN A 259 10.57 -3.50 -14.91
CA ASN A 259 11.46 -2.54 -15.56
C ASN A 259 12.36 -3.22 -16.61
N LYS A 260 12.89 -4.42 -16.32
CA LYS A 260 13.71 -5.17 -17.28
C LYS A 260 12.94 -5.47 -18.56
N ILE A 261 11.78 -6.13 -18.44
CA ILE A 261 10.98 -6.53 -19.61
C ILE A 261 10.44 -5.32 -20.38
N TYR A 262 10.12 -4.21 -19.69
CA TYR A 262 9.70 -2.98 -20.33
C TYR A 262 10.81 -2.36 -21.17
N LYS A 263 12.03 -2.26 -20.62
CA LYS A 263 13.19 -1.74 -21.37
C LYS A 263 13.55 -2.62 -22.57
N GLU A 264 13.42 -3.93 -22.44
CA GLU A 264 13.64 -4.86 -23.56
C GLU A 264 12.58 -4.69 -24.65
N ALA A 265 11.32 -4.52 -24.30
CA ALA A 265 10.23 -4.27 -25.24
C ALA A 265 10.41 -2.93 -25.98
N ASP A 266 10.71 -1.87 -25.23
CA ASP A 266 10.93 -0.51 -25.74
C ASP A 266 12.14 -0.46 -26.70
N LYS A 267 13.29 -1.00 -26.29
CA LYS A 267 14.50 -1.06 -27.13
C LYS A 267 14.27 -1.80 -28.46
N ASN A 268 13.43 -2.83 -28.44
CA ASN A 268 13.17 -3.66 -29.61
C ASN A 268 11.94 -3.20 -30.43
N ASN A 269 11.27 -2.11 -30.03
CA ASN A 269 10.00 -1.65 -30.62
C ASN A 269 8.95 -2.77 -30.73
N LYS A 270 8.81 -3.58 -29.68
CA LYS A 270 7.89 -4.72 -29.62
C LYS A 270 7.00 -4.64 -28.39
N PHE A 271 5.88 -5.37 -28.41
CA PHE A 271 5.08 -5.58 -27.20
C PHE A 271 5.85 -6.46 -26.20
N ILE A 272 5.55 -6.27 -24.91
CA ILE A 272 6.10 -7.11 -23.84
C ILE A 272 5.66 -8.56 -24.08
N THR A 273 6.63 -9.44 -24.26
CA THR A 273 6.43 -10.88 -24.33
C THR A 273 6.19 -11.43 -22.93
N ASP A 274 5.22 -12.34 -22.80
CA ASP A 274 4.89 -12.94 -21.52
C ASP A 274 5.67 -14.24 -21.31
N ASP A 275 6.60 -14.22 -20.36
CA ASP A 275 7.41 -15.38 -20.02
C ASP A 275 6.71 -16.25 -18.97
N PRO A 276 6.53 -17.56 -19.21
CA PRO A 276 5.97 -18.46 -18.21
C PRO A 276 6.98 -18.75 -17.09
N PHE A 277 6.48 -19.07 -15.90
CA PHE A 277 7.32 -19.55 -14.79
C PHE A 277 7.92 -20.93 -15.07
N PHE A 278 7.12 -21.81 -15.65
CA PHE A 278 7.52 -23.13 -16.06
C PHE A 278 7.64 -23.13 -17.58
N ASN A 279 8.87 -23.25 -18.09
CA ASN A 279 9.04 -23.71 -19.46
C ASN A 279 8.36 -25.07 -19.51
N LYS A 280 7.28 -25.20 -20.29
CA LYS A 280 6.79 -26.53 -20.64
C LYS A 280 7.95 -27.18 -21.39
N SER A 281 8.68 -28.06 -20.70
CA SER A 281 9.51 -29.05 -21.37
C SER A 281 8.57 -29.79 -22.31
N GLN A 282 8.70 -29.49 -23.60
CA GLN A 282 8.05 -30.23 -24.66
C GLN A 282 8.63 -31.64 -24.68
#